data_AF-A0A5Q4ZIL8-F1
#
_entry.id   AF-A0A5Q4ZIL8-F1
#
_cell.length_a   1.000
_cell.length_b   1.000
_cell.length_c   1.000
_cell.angle_alpha   90.00
_cell.angle_beta   90.00
_cell.angle_gamma   90.00
#
_symmetry.space_group_name_H-M   'P 1'
#
loop_
_entity.id
_entity.type
_entity.pdbx_description
1 polymer ?
#
loop_
_entity_poly.entity_id
_entity_poly.type
_entity_poly.pdbx_seq_one_letter_code
_entity_poly.pdbx_strand_id
1 'polypeptide(L)'
;MAGKLFDGTVAFDSTFYGRLARMIQEEPVQTRDGGKQYILHVPANVPAKEFWAVTVYDNLTRSMIATDTMKAGVSSKDKLQMQADGSVDIYFGPQAPAGVGSNWVKTLPGQGWFAYFRWYGPTQPFFDKTWALPDIVENH
;
A
#
# COMPACT_ATOMS: atom_id res chain seq x y z
N MET A 1 -1.26 16.54 -0.57
CA MET A 1 -1.28 16.66 0.90
C MET A 1 -0.61 15.42 1.47
N ALA A 2 0.69 15.49 1.77
CA ALA A 2 1.36 14.45 2.53
C ALA A 2 0.93 14.56 4.01
N GLY A 3 0.72 13.44 4.69
CA GLY A 3 0.52 13.43 6.16
C GLY A 3 -0.92 13.52 6.67
N LYS A 4 -1.94 13.24 5.85
CA LYS A 4 -3.30 12.97 6.38
C LYS A 4 -3.46 11.47 6.65
N LEU A 5 -3.62 11.09 7.91
CA LEU A 5 -3.99 9.72 8.27
C LEU A 5 -5.42 9.44 7.80
N PHE A 6 -5.57 8.57 6.81
CA PHE A 6 -6.88 8.21 6.29
C PHE A 6 -7.63 7.33 7.28
N ASP A 7 -8.85 7.71 7.64
CA ASP A 7 -9.67 6.91 8.55
C ASP A 7 -10.38 5.80 7.78
N GLY A 8 -9.70 4.66 7.64
CA GLY A 8 -10.25 3.48 6.97
C GLY A 8 -11.38 2.79 7.75
N THR A 9 -11.67 3.22 8.98
CA THR A 9 -12.78 2.69 9.77
C THR A 9 -14.03 3.52 9.53
N VAL A 10 -14.97 2.95 8.77
CA VAL A 10 -16.23 3.64 8.46
C VAL A 10 -17.25 3.32 9.55
N ALA A 11 -17.69 4.35 10.27
CA ALA A 11 -18.83 4.23 11.18
C ALA A 11 -20.13 4.20 10.37
N PHE A 12 -20.87 3.08 10.44
CA PHE A 12 -22.18 2.92 9.80
C PHE A 12 -23.29 3.52 10.67
N ASP A 13 -23.21 4.82 10.94
CA ASP A 13 -24.20 5.59 11.69
C ASP A 13 -24.83 6.70 10.82
N SER A 14 -25.62 7.59 11.42
CA SER A 14 -26.27 8.70 10.70
C SER A 14 -25.28 9.68 10.05
N THR A 15 -24.00 9.65 10.42
CA THR A 15 -22.93 10.46 9.84
C THR A 15 -22.25 9.80 8.64
N PHE A 16 -22.58 8.54 8.33
CA PHE A 16 -21.95 7.73 7.27
C PHE A 16 -21.79 8.48 5.94
N TYR A 17 -22.90 8.99 5.37
CA TYR A 17 -22.86 9.68 4.07
C TYR A 17 -22.11 11.00 4.11
N GLY A 18 -22.14 11.72 5.25
CA GLY A 18 -21.36 12.94 5.45
C GLY A 18 -19.85 12.66 5.48
N ARG A 19 -19.43 11.58 6.17
CA ARG A 19 -18.03 11.14 6.18
C ARG A 19 -17.57 10.64 4.82
N LEU A 20 -18.41 9.87 4.13
CA LEU A 20 -18.11 9.35 2.79
C LEU A 20 -17.94 10.50 1.77
N ALA A 21 -18.85 11.48 1.77
CA ALA A 21 -18.75 12.63 0.88
C ALA A 21 -17.48 13.45 1.14
N ARG A 22 -17.15 13.69 2.41
CA ARG A 22 -15.90 14.35 2.81
C ARG A 22 -14.68 13.55 2.36
N MET A 23 -14.71 12.23 2.53
CA MET A 23 -13.64 11.34 2.11
C MET A 23 -13.36 11.52 0.61
N ILE A 24 -14.39 11.38 -0.23
CA ILE A 24 -14.31 11.55 -1.69
C ILE A 24 -13.78 12.93 -2.08
N GLN A 25 -14.23 14.01 -1.41
CA GLN A 25 -13.80 15.38 -1.71
C GLN A 25 -12.37 15.67 -1.29
N GLU A 26 -11.88 15.02 -0.23
CA GLU A 26 -10.53 15.19 0.28
C GLU A 26 -9.53 14.18 -0.30
N GLU A 27 -9.97 13.20 -1.09
CA GLU A 27 -9.08 12.22 -1.71
C GLU A 27 -8.10 12.93 -2.67
N PRO A 28 -6.79 12.89 -2.39
CA PRO A 28 -5.82 13.44 -3.31
C PRO A 28 -5.80 12.57 -4.57
N VAL A 29 -5.80 13.22 -5.74
CA VAL A 29 -5.52 12.51 -7.00
C VAL A 29 -4.12 11.91 -6.91
N GLN A 30 -4.02 10.59 -6.91
CA GLN A 30 -2.74 9.88 -6.89
C GLN A 30 -2.27 9.67 -8.33
N THR A 31 -1.53 10.65 -8.87
CA THR A 31 -0.84 10.50 -10.16
C THR A 31 0.45 9.70 -9.97
N ARG A 32 0.33 8.37 -9.86
CA ARG A 32 1.50 7.47 -9.92
C ARG A 32 1.73 7.05 -11.37
N ASP A 33 2.86 7.44 -11.93
CA ASP A 33 3.37 6.91 -13.21
C ASP A 33 4.09 5.57 -12.94
N GLY A 34 3.61 4.48 -13.54
CA GLY A 34 4.22 3.16 -13.39
C GLY A 34 5.62 3.01 -14.01
N GLY A 35 6.13 4.04 -14.70
CA GLY A 35 7.51 4.11 -15.18
C GLY A 35 8.52 4.62 -14.14
N LYS A 36 8.05 5.16 -13.01
CA LYS A 36 8.88 5.66 -11.92
C LYS A 36 9.09 4.60 -10.84
N GLN A 37 10.04 4.87 -9.95
CA GLN A 37 10.28 4.04 -8.77
C GLN A 37 9.63 4.64 -7.53
N TYR A 38 9.04 3.79 -6.71
CA TYR A 38 8.39 4.15 -5.47
C TYR A 38 8.72 3.16 -4.37
N ILE A 39 8.59 3.61 -3.14
CA ILE A 39 8.81 2.80 -1.93
C ILE A 39 7.65 3.00 -0.96
N LEU A 40 7.20 1.88 -0.37
CA LEU A 40 6.36 1.85 0.81
C LEU A 40 7.21 1.31 1.96
N HIS A 41 7.48 2.16 2.94
CA HIS A 41 8.08 1.72 4.20
C HIS A 41 6.97 1.16 5.10
N VAL A 42 6.98 -0.13 5.38
CA VAL A 42 6.04 -0.80 6.29
C VAL A 42 6.70 -0.90 7.67
N PRO A 43 6.24 -0.14 8.68
CA PRO A 43 6.84 -0.19 10.02
C PRO A 43 6.74 -1.57 10.64
N ALA A 44 7.68 -1.88 11.54
CA ALA A 44 7.64 -3.10 12.34
C ALA A 44 6.33 -3.23 13.14
N ASN A 45 6.07 -4.44 13.64
CA ASN A 45 4.91 -4.74 14.49
C ASN A 45 3.56 -4.38 13.85
N VAL A 46 3.41 -4.68 12.55
CA VAL A 46 2.15 -4.47 11.82
C VAL A 46 0.98 -5.12 12.59
N PRO A 47 -0.11 -4.39 12.88
CA PRO A 47 -1.21 -4.87 13.70
C PRO A 47 -2.13 -5.82 12.91
N ALA A 48 -1.59 -6.95 12.47
CA ALA A 48 -2.31 -8.01 11.76
C ALA A 48 -1.92 -9.37 12.36
N LYS A 49 -2.89 -10.04 12.97
CA LYS A 49 -2.71 -11.32 13.66
C LYS A 49 -2.31 -12.46 12.71
N GLU A 50 -2.89 -12.49 11.51
CA GLU A 50 -2.68 -13.58 10.56
C GLU A 50 -1.55 -13.26 9.59
N PHE A 51 -1.69 -12.16 8.85
CA PHE A 51 -0.68 -11.61 7.94
C PHE A 51 -1.14 -10.25 7.39
N TRP A 52 -0.26 -9.56 6.67
CA TRP A 52 -0.64 -8.39 5.89
C TRP A 52 -0.20 -8.57 4.43
N ALA A 53 -0.82 -7.83 3.52
CA ALA A 53 -0.44 -7.83 2.12
C ALA A 53 -0.66 -6.47 1.46
N VAL A 54 0.19 -6.12 0.52
CA VAL A 54 -0.02 -5.02 -0.42
C VAL A 54 -0.23 -5.56 -1.82
N THR A 55 -1.25 -5.08 -2.54
CA THR A 55 -1.53 -5.49 -3.92
C THR A 55 -1.71 -4.27 -4.80
N VAL A 56 -1.08 -4.30 -5.97
CA VAL A 56 -1.09 -3.25 -6.99
C VAL A 56 -2.17 -3.54 -8.03
N TYR A 57 -2.90 -2.48 -8.38
CA TYR A 57 -4.01 -2.51 -9.32
C TYR A 57 -3.79 -1.46 -10.40
N ASP A 58 -4.21 -1.80 -11.61
CA ASP A 58 -4.25 -0.87 -12.73
C ASP A 58 -5.41 0.13 -12.54
N ASN A 59 -5.14 1.43 -12.72
CA ASN A 59 -6.12 2.49 -12.52
C ASN A 59 -7.31 2.38 -13.47
N LEU A 60 -7.08 1.92 -14.71
CA LEU A 60 -8.10 1.90 -15.77
C LEU A 60 -9.09 0.76 -15.55
N THR A 61 -8.58 -0.45 -15.38
CA THR A 61 -9.37 -1.68 -15.28
C THR A 61 -9.80 -2.02 -13.85
N ARG A 62 -9.17 -1.38 -12.85
CA ARG A 62 -9.32 -1.72 -11.42
C ARG A 62 -9.00 -3.18 -11.08
N SER A 63 -8.33 -3.88 -11.99
CA SER A 63 -7.88 -5.26 -11.82
C SER A 63 -6.45 -5.30 -11.30
N MET A 64 -6.03 -6.45 -10.76
CA MET A 64 -4.62 -6.64 -10.39
C MET A 64 -3.73 -6.33 -11.60
N ILE A 65 -2.63 -5.62 -11.37
CA ILE A 65 -1.72 -5.27 -12.45
C ILE A 65 -1.20 -6.54 -13.13
N ALA A 66 -1.31 -6.59 -14.45
CA ALA A 66 -0.89 -7.73 -15.25
C ALA A 66 0.53 -7.48 -15.77
N THR A 67 1.48 -8.28 -15.28
CA THR A 67 2.90 -8.18 -15.64
C THR A 67 3.45 -9.55 -16.00
N ASP A 68 4.59 -9.56 -16.69
CA ASP A 68 5.38 -10.76 -16.99
C ASP A 68 5.91 -11.47 -15.73
N THR A 69 6.00 -10.78 -14.59
CA THR A 69 6.37 -11.38 -13.31
C THR A 69 5.27 -12.24 -12.68
N MET A 70 4.03 -12.13 -13.18
CA MET A 70 2.84 -12.81 -12.61
C MET A 70 2.66 -12.55 -11.10
N LYS A 71 3.21 -11.43 -10.60
CA LYS A 71 3.22 -11.02 -9.20
C LYS A 71 2.70 -9.59 -9.08
N ALA A 72 1.46 -9.45 -8.63
CA ALA A 72 0.79 -8.16 -8.46
C ALA A 72 0.90 -7.59 -7.03
N GLY A 73 1.56 -8.28 -6.11
CA GLY A 73 1.59 -7.86 -4.70
C GLY A 73 2.63 -8.57 -3.87
N VAL A 74 2.81 -8.13 -2.63
CA VAL A 74 3.73 -8.68 -1.64
C VAL A 74 2.93 -9.04 -0.39
N SER A 75 3.20 -10.21 0.18
CA SER A 75 2.58 -10.70 1.41
C SER A 75 3.61 -10.85 2.52
N SER A 76 3.22 -10.63 3.77
CA SER A 76 4.06 -10.93 4.93
C SER A 76 4.34 -12.43 5.10
N LYS A 77 3.69 -13.29 4.31
CA LYS A 77 3.98 -14.73 4.20
C LYS A 77 5.02 -15.06 3.14
N ASP A 78 5.44 -14.09 2.33
CA ASP A 78 6.54 -14.27 1.39
C ASP A 78 7.89 -14.33 2.14
N LYS A 79 8.95 -14.74 1.45
CA LYS A 79 10.33 -14.63 1.96
C LYS A 79 10.81 -13.18 1.83
N LEU A 80 10.34 -12.32 2.73
CA LEU A 80 10.66 -10.89 2.73
C LEU A 80 12.10 -10.63 3.17
N GLN A 81 12.68 -9.57 2.61
CA GLN A 81 13.90 -8.96 3.16
C GLN A 81 13.47 -7.94 4.22
N MET A 82 13.76 -8.24 5.49
CA MET A 82 13.42 -7.36 6.60
C MET A 82 14.62 -6.48 6.98
N GLN A 83 14.36 -5.26 7.42
CA GLN A 83 15.37 -4.42 8.04
C GLN A 83 15.68 -4.90 9.48
N ALA A 84 16.75 -4.38 10.07
CA ALA A 84 17.20 -4.75 11.41
C ALA A 84 16.18 -4.41 12.52
N ASP A 85 15.36 -3.38 12.32
CA ASP A 85 14.29 -2.97 13.23
C ASP A 85 12.99 -3.77 13.05
N GLY A 86 12.96 -4.70 12.09
CA GLY A 86 11.79 -5.51 11.75
C GLY A 86 10.81 -4.85 10.77
N SER A 87 11.13 -3.65 10.26
CA SER A 87 10.38 -3.01 9.17
C SER A 87 10.68 -3.68 7.82
N VAL A 88 9.85 -3.36 6.83
CA VAL A 88 9.98 -3.88 5.47
C VAL A 88 9.77 -2.76 4.47
N ASP A 89 10.73 -2.56 3.58
CA ASP A 89 10.55 -1.70 2.42
C ASP A 89 10.02 -2.50 1.24
N ILE A 90 8.94 -2.02 0.63
CA ILE A 90 8.34 -2.60 -0.56
C ILE A 90 8.51 -1.63 -1.72
N TYR A 91 9.11 -2.12 -2.79
CA TYR A 91 9.46 -1.35 -3.97
C TYR A 91 8.42 -1.54 -5.07
N PHE A 92 8.12 -0.47 -5.80
CA PHE A 92 7.24 -0.48 -6.96
C PHE A 92 7.98 0.21 -8.10
N GLY A 93 8.06 -0.43 -9.26
CA GLY A 93 8.77 0.15 -10.40
C GLY A 93 8.89 -0.81 -11.57
N PRO A 94 9.31 -0.34 -12.76
CA PRO A 94 9.41 -1.18 -13.95
C PRO A 94 10.56 -2.19 -13.88
N GLN A 95 11.55 -1.97 -13.02
CA GLN A 95 12.66 -2.89 -12.73
C GLN A 95 12.85 -3.05 -11.22
N ALA A 96 13.32 -4.23 -10.81
CA ALA A 96 13.67 -4.51 -9.42
C ALA A 96 14.97 -3.78 -9.04
N PRO A 97 15.00 -3.03 -7.93
CA PRO A 97 16.25 -2.56 -7.37
C PRO A 97 17.15 -3.73 -6.94
N ALA A 98 18.47 -3.51 -6.90
CA ALA A 98 19.41 -4.55 -6.48
C ALA A 98 19.19 -4.95 -5.02
N GLY A 99 19.21 -6.25 -4.72
CA GLY A 99 19.20 -6.75 -3.35
C GLY A 99 17.83 -6.75 -2.63
N VAL A 100 16.74 -6.36 -3.28
CA VAL A 100 15.41 -6.27 -2.63
C VAL A 100 14.65 -7.60 -2.58
N GLY A 101 15.18 -8.63 -3.24
CA GLY A 101 14.60 -9.98 -3.24
C GLY A 101 13.14 -9.98 -3.70
N SER A 102 12.25 -10.47 -2.84
CA SER A 102 10.81 -10.57 -3.13
C SER A 102 10.02 -9.29 -2.83
N ASN A 103 10.64 -8.26 -2.24
CA ASN A 103 10.00 -7.03 -1.81
C ASN A 103 9.75 -6.05 -2.96
N TRP A 104 9.42 -6.53 -4.15
CA TRP A 104 9.20 -5.68 -5.31
C TRP A 104 7.98 -6.15 -6.10
N VAL A 105 7.22 -5.17 -6.60
CA VAL A 105 6.12 -5.38 -7.54
C VAL A 105 6.40 -4.57 -8.80
N LYS A 106 6.35 -5.25 -9.95
CA LYS A 106 6.57 -4.59 -11.23
C LYS A 106 5.40 -3.66 -11.56
N THR A 107 5.71 -2.45 -11.99
CA THR A 107 4.76 -1.49 -12.58
C THR A 107 5.11 -1.23 -14.04
N LEU A 108 4.19 -0.63 -14.80
CA LEU A 108 4.32 -0.48 -16.25
C LEU A 108 4.45 1.00 -16.65
N PRO A 109 5.49 1.40 -17.41
CA PRO A 109 5.63 2.77 -17.91
C PRO A 109 4.39 3.24 -18.67
N GLY A 110 3.96 4.47 -18.39
CA GLY A 110 2.77 5.06 -19.04
C GLY A 110 1.44 4.52 -18.51
N GLN A 111 1.43 3.65 -17.49
CA GLN A 111 0.22 3.17 -16.82
C GLN A 111 0.13 3.71 -15.40
N GLY A 112 -1.07 4.20 -15.06
CA GLY A 112 -1.40 4.62 -13.70
C GLY A 112 -1.75 3.42 -12.82
N TRP A 113 -1.39 3.49 -11.54
CA TRP A 113 -1.67 2.40 -10.61
C TRP A 113 -2.01 2.89 -9.19
N PHE A 114 -2.68 2.03 -8.44
CA PHE A 114 -2.97 2.21 -7.02
C PHE A 114 -2.70 0.92 -6.25
N ALA A 115 -2.58 1.01 -4.93
CA ALA A 115 -2.35 -0.14 -4.08
C ALA A 115 -3.37 -0.24 -2.95
N TYR A 116 -3.72 -1.47 -2.58
CA TYR A 116 -4.42 -1.77 -1.35
C TYR A 116 -3.49 -2.46 -0.37
N PHE A 117 -3.35 -1.90 0.82
CA PHE A 117 -2.78 -2.58 1.96
C PHE A 117 -3.91 -3.24 2.77
N ARG A 118 -3.74 -4.52 3.10
CA ARG A 118 -4.73 -5.32 3.80
C ARG A 118 -4.12 -5.91 5.07
N TRP A 119 -4.82 -5.72 6.19
CA TRP A 119 -4.56 -6.39 7.45
C TRP A 119 -5.50 -7.59 7.56
N TYR A 120 -4.94 -8.80 7.69
CA TYR A 120 -5.73 -10.01 7.95
C TYR A 120 -5.71 -10.30 9.45
N GLY A 121 -6.88 -10.17 10.08
CA GLY A 121 -7.02 -10.21 11.54
C GLY A 121 -6.45 -8.94 12.21
N PRO A 122 -6.94 -7.74 11.89
CA PRO A 122 -6.43 -6.50 12.49
C PRO A 122 -6.55 -6.51 14.01
N THR A 123 -5.52 -6.03 14.71
CA THR A 123 -5.49 -5.94 16.18
C THR A 123 -5.74 -4.50 16.65
N GLN A 124 -5.92 -4.30 17.97
CA GLN A 124 -6.31 -3.02 18.56
C GLN A 124 -5.50 -1.79 18.08
N PRO A 125 -4.16 -1.84 17.89
CA PRO A 125 -3.39 -0.68 17.43
C PRO A 125 -3.80 -0.13 16.06
N PHE A 126 -4.40 -0.97 15.20
CA PHE A 126 -5.01 -0.53 13.94
C PHE A 126 -6.22 0.38 14.20
N PHE A 127 -7.12 -0.03 15.10
CA PHE A 127 -8.37 0.67 15.39
C PHE A 127 -8.13 1.95 16.22
N ASP A 128 -7.21 1.88 17.18
CA ASP A 128 -6.86 3.03 18.03
C ASP A 128 -5.91 4.01 17.33
N LYS A 129 -5.47 3.70 16.11
CA LYS A 129 -4.57 4.52 15.28
C LYS A 129 -3.21 4.80 15.94
N THR A 130 -2.76 3.92 16.83
CA THR A 130 -1.43 4.00 17.47
C THR A 130 -0.33 3.41 16.60
N TRP A 131 -0.70 2.63 15.58
CA TRP A 131 0.16 2.23 14.48
C TRP A 131 -0.38 2.83 13.18
N ALA A 132 0.49 3.38 12.34
CA ALA A 132 0.12 4.01 11.09
C ALA A 132 1.03 3.53 9.95
N LEU A 133 0.43 3.33 8.77
CA LEU A 133 1.15 3.05 7.55
C LEU A 133 1.54 4.38 6.88
N PRO A 134 2.84 4.62 6.60
CA PRO A 134 3.28 5.78 5.84
C PRO A 134 2.74 5.80 4.40
N ASP A 135 2.82 6.99 3.77
CA ASP A 135 2.51 7.15 2.35
C ASP A 135 3.53 6.40 1.47
N ILE A 136 3.08 5.95 0.29
CA ILE A 136 4.00 5.52 -0.78
C ILE A 136 4.66 6.77 -1.36
N VAL A 137 5.99 6.80 -1.36
CA VAL A 137 6.78 7.95 -1.84
C VAL A 137 7.57 7.58 -3.10
N GLU A 138 7.76 8.56 -3.99
CA GLU A 138 8.66 8.43 -5.15
C GLU A 138 10.10 8.31 -4.65
N ASN A 139 10.83 7.30 -5.14
CA ASN A 139 12.23 7.05 -4.79
C ASN A 139 13.09 7.65 -5.90
N HIS A 140 13.87 8.69 -5.57
CA HIS A 140 14.73 9.43 -6.53
C HIS A 140 15.98 8.65 -6.92
#